data_AF-A0AAN7PMU2-F1
#
_entry.id   AF-A0AAN7PMU2-F1
#
_cell.length_a   1.000
_cell.length_b   1.000
_cell.length_c   1.000
_cell.angle_alpha   90.00
_cell.angle_beta   90.00
_cell.angle_gamma   90.00
#
_symmetry.space_group_name_H-M   'P 1'
#
loop_
_entity.id
_entity.type
_entity.pdbx_description
1 polymer ?
#
loop_
_entity_poly.entity_id
_entity_poly.type
_entity_poly.pdbx_seq_one_letter_code
_entity_poly.pdbx_strand_id
1 'polypeptide(L)'
;MEKRERAGNFTESEKEIMTSITSKYFSIIENKKTDAITIKQKTETWERIADEFNLSANNVKRTGLQLKNALLQPQLEPVKSRFDSTANFIIEEKKNCDIYETVQDYTKKKTQKHSRLDQKLEIEIEILQIKKQREEELLNQQKFNTLKAELEYLIVKKQFDELNKN
;
A
#
# COMPACT_ATOMS: atom_id res chain seq x y z
N MET A 1 27.70 -41.16 30.90
CA MET A 1 27.32 -40.07 29.97
C MET A 1 28.25 -40.17 28.77
N GLU A 2 27.70 -40.56 27.63
CA GLU A 2 28.44 -40.65 26.37
C GLU A 2 28.96 -39.25 26.02
N LYS A 3 30.29 -39.12 25.82
CA LYS A 3 30.88 -37.84 25.39
C LYS A 3 30.34 -37.55 24.00
N ARG A 4 29.54 -36.49 23.84
CA ARG A 4 29.14 -36.01 22.51
C ARG A 4 30.41 -35.73 21.73
N GLU A 5 30.62 -36.45 20.64
CA GLU A 5 31.68 -36.11 19.70
C GLU A 5 31.46 -34.68 19.24
N ARG A 6 32.53 -33.87 19.28
CA ARG A 6 32.46 -32.50 18.77
C ARG A 6 32.19 -32.62 17.28
N ALA A 7 31.02 -32.15 16.85
CA ALA A 7 30.74 -32.07 15.42
C ALA A 7 31.83 -31.21 14.76
N GLY A 8 32.37 -31.69 13.65
CA GLY A 8 33.43 -31.01 12.91
C GLY A 8 33.01 -29.60 12.48
N ASN A 9 33.99 -28.77 12.14
CA ASN A 9 33.73 -27.47 11.52
C ASN A 9 32.99 -27.68 10.18
N PHE A 10 32.20 -26.68 9.77
CA PHE A 10 31.57 -26.70 8.45
C PHE A 10 32.62 -26.58 7.36
N THR A 11 32.64 -27.56 6.47
CA THR A 11 33.42 -27.54 5.23
C THR A 11 32.88 -26.47 4.28
N GLU A 12 33.68 -26.08 3.28
CA GLU A 12 33.27 -25.04 2.35
C GLU A 12 32.04 -25.45 1.51
N SER A 13 31.98 -26.72 1.09
CA SER A 13 30.81 -27.27 0.39
C SER A 13 29.54 -27.25 1.27
N GLU A 14 29.67 -27.56 2.56
CA GLU A 14 28.54 -27.45 3.50
C GLU A 14 28.07 -26.01 3.65
N LYS A 15 28.98 -25.02 3.65
CA LYS A 15 28.59 -23.60 3.69
C LYS A 15 27.86 -23.17 2.42
N GLU A 16 28.29 -23.64 1.25
CA GLU A 16 27.60 -23.36 -0.03
C GLU A 16 26.17 -23.93 -0.03
N ILE A 17 26.02 -25.19 0.38
CA ILE A 17 24.72 -25.86 0.52
C ILE A 17 23.85 -25.11 1.54
N MET A 18 24.40 -24.77 2.70
CA MET A 18 23.70 -24.01 3.74
C MET A 18 23.24 -22.64 3.23
N THR A 19 24.08 -21.93 2.48
CA THR A 19 23.75 -20.61 1.91
C THR A 19 22.65 -20.73 0.86
N SER A 20 22.73 -21.75 -0.01
CA SER A 20 21.71 -22.02 -1.02
C SER A 20 20.35 -22.30 -0.40
N ILE A 21 20.28 -23.19 0.61
CA ILE A 21 19.02 -23.54 1.29
C ILE A 21 18.46 -22.33 2.06
N THR A 22 19.29 -21.63 2.85
CA THR A 22 18.84 -20.49 3.65
C THR A 22 18.34 -19.32 2.79
N SER A 23 18.89 -19.13 1.59
CA SER A 23 18.42 -18.10 0.65
C SER A 23 16.94 -18.27 0.26
N LYS A 24 16.44 -19.51 0.19
CA LYS A 24 15.03 -19.81 -0.12
C LYS A 24 14.07 -19.34 0.97
N TYR A 25 14.53 -19.35 2.23
CA TYR A 25 13.72 -18.99 3.40
C TYR A 25 14.07 -17.61 3.98
N PHE A 26 14.88 -16.82 3.26
CA PHE A 26 15.44 -15.55 3.72
C PHE A 26 14.39 -14.58 4.28
N SER A 27 13.25 -14.46 3.59
CA SER A 27 12.14 -13.57 3.98
C SER A 27 11.54 -13.89 5.35
N ILE A 28 11.63 -15.15 5.79
CA ILE A 28 11.06 -15.62 7.07
C ILE A 28 12.11 -15.48 8.18
N ILE A 29 13.35 -15.90 7.94
CA ILE A 29 14.42 -15.90 8.95
C ILE A 29 14.91 -14.48 9.28
N GLU A 30 14.94 -13.56 8.31
CA GLU A 30 15.42 -12.17 8.47
C GLU A 30 14.32 -11.17 8.88
N ASN A 31 13.08 -11.65 9.04
CA ASN A 31 11.98 -10.81 9.50
C ASN A 31 12.32 -10.18 10.86
N LYS A 32 12.16 -8.86 11.04
CA LYS A 32 12.52 -8.16 12.30
C LYS A 32 11.46 -8.26 13.40
N LYS A 33 10.29 -8.82 13.13
CA LYS A 33 9.22 -8.98 14.12
C LYS A 33 9.62 -9.97 15.22
N THR A 34 9.21 -9.65 16.44
CA THR A 34 9.55 -10.35 17.69
C THR A 34 8.32 -10.86 18.43
N ASP A 35 7.15 -10.88 17.79
CA ASP A 35 5.95 -11.49 18.35
C ASP A 35 6.09 -13.01 18.46
N ALA A 36 5.37 -13.61 19.42
CA ALA A 36 5.49 -15.03 19.74
C ALA A 36 5.22 -15.95 18.53
N ILE A 37 4.29 -15.55 17.64
CA ILE A 37 3.94 -16.30 16.43
C ILE A 37 5.11 -16.27 15.44
N THR A 38 5.67 -15.09 15.16
CA THR A 38 6.84 -14.96 14.28
C THR A 38 8.06 -15.70 14.83
N ILE A 39 8.31 -15.65 16.14
CA ILE A 39 9.41 -16.39 16.77
C ILE A 39 9.23 -17.90 16.55
N LYS A 40 8.02 -18.43 16.79
CA LYS A 40 7.71 -19.83 16.54
C LYS A 40 7.93 -20.21 15.07
N GLN A 41 7.44 -19.40 14.14
CA GLN A 41 7.63 -19.62 12.70
C GLN A 41 9.11 -19.64 12.29
N LYS A 42 9.93 -18.74 12.82
CA LYS A 42 11.38 -18.73 12.55
C LYS A 42 12.03 -20.01 13.06
N THR A 43 11.70 -20.43 14.27
CA THR A 43 12.23 -21.67 14.85
C THR A 43 11.85 -22.88 14.00
N GLU A 44 10.58 -23.01 13.61
CA GLU A 44 10.11 -24.08 12.72
C GLU A 44 10.81 -24.04 11.35
N THR A 45 11.07 -22.84 10.83
CA THR A 45 11.78 -22.67 9.55
C THR A 45 13.24 -23.12 9.67
N TRP A 46 13.91 -22.85 10.78
CA TRP A 46 15.27 -23.35 11.02
C TRP A 46 15.34 -24.88 11.14
N GLU A 47 14.32 -25.53 11.71
CA GLU A 47 14.24 -26.99 11.71
C GLU A 47 14.04 -27.55 10.30
N ARG A 48 13.19 -26.92 9.47
CA ARG A 48 13.04 -27.31 8.06
C ARG A 48 14.33 -27.14 7.24
N ILE A 49 15.05 -26.04 7.46
CA ILE A 49 16.37 -25.82 6.85
C ILE A 49 17.34 -26.93 7.26
N ALA A 50 17.29 -27.36 8.51
CA ALA A 50 18.11 -28.46 9.00
C ALA A 50 17.75 -29.79 8.34
N ASP A 51 16.47 -30.09 8.16
CA ASP A 51 16.03 -31.28 7.45
C ASP A 51 16.51 -31.27 5.99
N GLU A 52 16.34 -30.16 5.27
CA GLU A 52 16.79 -30.02 3.88
C GLU A 52 18.32 -30.11 3.76
N PHE A 53 19.04 -29.51 4.72
CA PHE A 53 20.50 -29.60 4.78
C PHE A 53 20.96 -31.04 5.05
N ASN A 54 20.35 -31.73 6.01
CA ASN A 54 20.70 -33.10 6.37
C ASN A 54 20.34 -34.13 5.29
N LEU A 55 19.37 -33.82 4.42
CA LEU A 55 19.07 -34.60 3.22
C LEU A 55 20.06 -34.36 2.08
N SER A 56 20.61 -33.14 2.01
CA SER A 56 21.53 -32.72 0.94
C SER A 56 23.00 -33.02 1.26
N ALA A 57 23.37 -32.98 2.53
CA ALA A 57 24.72 -33.24 3.01
C ALA A 57 24.88 -34.71 3.41
N ASN A 58 25.82 -35.41 2.79
CA ASN A 58 26.18 -36.80 3.13
C ASN A 58 26.94 -36.95 4.46
N ASN A 59 26.91 -35.92 5.33
CA ASN A 59 27.75 -35.78 6.50
C ASN A 59 26.95 -35.86 7.82
N VAL A 60 27.59 -35.44 8.92
CA VAL A 60 27.02 -35.36 10.26
C VAL A 60 25.75 -34.50 10.28
N LYS A 61 24.66 -35.06 10.80
CA LYS A 61 23.39 -34.35 10.98
C LYS A 61 23.56 -33.12 11.87
N ARG A 62 23.02 -31.99 11.42
CA ARG A 62 23.03 -30.70 12.13
C ARG A 62 21.61 -30.30 12.52
N THR A 63 21.48 -29.56 13.62
CA THR A 63 20.19 -28.99 14.05
C THR A 63 20.02 -27.57 13.52
N GLY A 64 18.78 -27.07 13.50
CA GLY A 64 18.48 -25.69 13.05
C GLY A 64 19.27 -24.63 13.82
N LEU A 65 19.45 -24.84 15.12
CA LEU A 65 20.27 -23.96 15.96
C LEU A 65 21.76 -23.97 15.57
N GLN A 66 22.32 -25.13 15.21
CA GLN A 66 23.71 -25.23 14.77
C GLN A 66 23.92 -24.51 13.43
N LEU A 67 22.98 -24.64 12.50
CA LEU A 67 23.02 -23.94 11.21
C LEU A 67 22.86 -22.42 11.38
N LYS A 68 21.93 -21.99 12.22
CA LYS A 68 21.76 -20.57 12.58
C LYS A 68 23.04 -19.97 13.16
N ASN A 69 23.65 -20.68 14.11
CA ASN A 69 24.89 -20.22 14.74
C ASN A 69 26.06 -20.22 13.75
N ALA A 70 26.16 -21.21 12.86
CA ALA A 70 27.19 -21.28 11.84
C ALA A 70 27.09 -20.15 10.83
N LEU A 71 25.87 -19.81 10.40
CA LEU A 71 25.61 -18.67 9.52
C LEU A 71 25.89 -17.32 10.19
N LEU A 72 25.69 -17.23 11.52
CA LEU A 72 25.97 -16.03 12.32
C LEU A 72 27.43 -15.95 12.83
N GLN A 73 28.22 -17.01 12.65
CA GLN A 73 29.62 -17.09 13.06
C GLN A 73 30.70 -16.63 12.05
N PRO A 74 30.44 -15.92 10.93
CA PRO A 74 31.55 -15.28 10.24
C PRO A 74 31.98 -14.10 11.11
N GLN A 75 33.11 -14.27 11.78
CA GLN A 75 33.82 -13.21 12.49
C GLN A 75 33.75 -11.92 11.65
N LEU A 76 33.28 -10.84 12.27
CA LEU A 76 33.55 -9.44 11.94
C LEU A 76 34.29 -9.19 10.59
N GLU A 77 33.51 -8.76 9.57
CA GLU A 77 33.85 -8.10 8.28
C GLU A 77 34.47 -8.94 7.12
N PRO A 78 34.11 -8.75 5.81
CA PRO A 78 32.86 -8.34 5.16
C PRO A 78 32.38 -9.43 4.17
N VAL A 79 31.50 -10.36 4.58
CA VAL A 79 30.71 -11.20 3.63
C VAL A 79 29.62 -10.37 2.92
N LYS A 80 29.59 -9.07 3.22
CA LYS A 80 29.02 -8.08 2.34
C LYS A 80 29.63 -8.22 0.93
N SER A 81 30.95 -8.29 0.70
CA SER A 81 31.49 -8.00 -0.65
C SER A 81 31.16 -8.97 -1.81
N ARG A 82 30.81 -10.24 -1.57
CA ARG A 82 30.45 -11.20 -2.65
C ARG A 82 28.95 -11.23 -2.93
N PHE A 83 28.15 -10.95 -1.91
CA PHE A 83 26.75 -10.65 -2.10
C PHE A 83 26.56 -9.18 -2.46
N ASP A 84 27.46 -8.25 -2.20
CA ASP A 84 27.28 -6.80 -2.34
C ASP A 84 27.12 -6.35 -3.77
N SER A 85 27.63 -7.04 -4.79
CA SER A 85 27.31 -6.62 -6.17
C SER A 85 25.86 -6.97 -6.48
N THR A 86 25.43 -8.21 -6.22
CA THR A 86 24.05 -8.66 -6.44
C THR A 86 23.08 -8.17 -5.39
N ALA A 87 23.53 -7.86 -4.17
CA ALA A 87 22.77 -7.42 -3.02
C ALA A 87 22.83 -5.92 -2.90
N ASN A 88 23.87 -5.18 -3.31
CA ASN A 88 23.69 -3.76 -3.61
C ASN A 88 22.93 -3.59 -4.91
N PHE A 89 22.99 -4.49 -5.90
CA PHE A 89 22.08 -4.46 -7.05
C PHE A 89 20.65 -4.84 -6.65
N ILE A 90 20.42 -5.81 -5.76
CA ILE A 90 19.09 -6.18 -5.23
C ILE A 90 18.63 -5.18 -4.17
N ILE A 91 19.52 -4.54 -3.41
CA ILE A 91 19.20 -3.45 -2.47
C ILE A 91 19.03 -2.16 -3.24
N GLU A 92 19.71 -1.91 -4.36
CA GLU A 92 19.44 -0.78 -5.26
C GLU A 92 18.24 -1.08 -6.14
N GLU A 93 17.98 -2.31 -6.58
CA GLU A 93 16.73 -2.72 -7.24
C GLU A 93 15.59 -2.75 -6.23
N LYS A 94 15.78 -3.20 -4.99
CA LYS A 94 14.75 -3.11 -3.93
C LYS A 94 14.62 -1.71 -3.42
N LYS A 95 15.66 -0.90 -3.30
CA LYS A 95 15.50 0.53 -3.00
C LYS A 95 14.85 1.20 -4.19
N ASN A 96 15.22 0.91 -5.43
CA ASN A 96 14.56 1.45 -6.62
C ASN A 96 13.14 0.91 -6.78
N CYS A 97 12.84 -0.32 -6.37
CA CYS A 97 11.52 -0.95 -6.41
C CYS A 97 10.66 -0.47 -5.24
N ASP A 98 11.18 -0.38 -4.02
CA ASP A 98 10.53 0.24 -2.87
C ASP A 98 10.33 1.74 -3.13
N ILE A 99 11.28 2.42 -3.77
CA ILE A 99 11.12 3.81 -4.24
C ILE A 99 10.10 3.85 -5.36
N TYR A 100 10.11 2.95 -6.33
CA TYR A 100 9.13 2.93 -7.43
C TYR A 100 7.75 2.57 -6.91
N GLU A 101 7.61 1.65 -5.96
CA GLU A 101 6.38 1.17 -5.34
C GLU A 101 5.86 2.21 -4.35
N THR A 102 6.74 2.91 -3.62
CA THR A 102 6.40 4.09 -2.80
C THR A 102 6.02 5.29 -3.67
N VAL A 103 6.70 5.51 -4.80
CA VAL A 103 6.36 6.54 -5.79
C VAL A 103 5.07 6.16 -6.51
N GLN A 104 4.81 4.88 -6.80
CA GLN A 104 3.57 4.35 -7.37
C GLN A 104 2.42 4.45 -6.36
N ASP A 105 2.67 4.23 -5.07
CA ASP A 105 1.69 4.42 -4.00
C ASP A 105 1.44 5.90 -3.71
N TYR A 106 2.48 6.74 -3.73
CA TYR A 106 2.35 8.19 -3.60
C TYR A 106 1.66 8.78 -4.81
N THR A 107 2.00 8.35 -6.03
CA THR A 107 1.31 8.77 -7.25
C THR A 107 -0.10 8.20 -7.28
N LYS A 108 -0.38 6.94 -6.95
CA LYS A 108 -1.75 6.41 -6.78
C LYS A 108 -2.53 7.21 -5.74
N LYS A 109 -1.97 7.48 -4.56
CA LYS A 109 -2.61 8.30 -3.52
C LYS A 109 -2.79 9.75 -3.98
N LYS A 110 -1.83 10.32 -4.70
CA LYS A 110 -1.89 11.68 -5.26
C LYS A 110 -2.92 11.78 -6.39
N THR A 111 -2.97 10.80 -7.29
CA THR A 111 -3.94 10.67 -8.38
C THR A 111 -5.33 10.37 -7.84
N GLN A 112 -5.46 9.54 -6.79
CA GLN A 112 -6.73 9.30 -6.11
C GLN A 112 -7.19 10.53 -5.32
N LYS A 113 -6.25 11.29 -4.73
CA LYS A 113 -6.54 12.58 -4.10
C LYS A 113 -6.91 13.65 -5.15
N HIS A 114 -6.26 13.66 -6.32
CA HIS A 114 -6.60 14.52 -7.45
C HIS A 114 -7.99 14.16 -7.95
N SER A 115 -8.25 12.89 -8.26
CA SER A 115 -9.57 12.37 -8.66
C SER A 115 -10.68 12.75 -7.66
N ARG A 116 -10.41 12.70 -6.35
CA ARG A 116 -11.37 13.17 -5.33
C ARG A 116 -11.56 14.69 -5.31
N LEU A 117 -10.49 15.46 -5.52
CA LEU A 117 -10.58 16.92 -5.65
C LEU A 117 -11.32 17.32 -6.92
N ASP A 118 -11.07 16.62 -8.02
CA ASP A 118 -11.67 16.84 -9.33
C ASP A 118 -13.16 16.50 -9.28
N GLN A 119 -13.53 15.37 -8.65
CA GLN A 119 -14.93 15.04 -8.34
C GLN A 119 -15.60 16.07 -7.43
N LYS A 120 -14.88 16.56 -6.41
CA LYS A 120 -15.41 17.61 -5.52
C LYS A 120 -15.66 18.91 -6.28
N LEU A 121 -14.77 19.28 -7.19
CA LEU A 121 -14.90 20.48 -8.03
C LEU A 121 -16.06 20.34 -9.03
N GLU A 122 -16.23 19.15 -9.61
CA GLU A 122 -17.33 18.85 -10.54
C GLU A 122 -18.70 18.97 -9.85
N ILE A 123 -18.83 18.41 -8.64
CA ILE A 123 -20.03 18.58 -7.80
C ILE A 123 -20.25 20.06 -7.45
N GLU A 124 -19.18 20.81 -7.14
CA GLU A 124 -19.30 22.22 -6.78
C GLU A 124 -19.74 23.10 -7.96
N ILE A 125 -19.25 22.82 -9.17
CA ILE A 125 -19.70 23.46 -10.41
C ILE A 125 -21.18 23.15 -10.65
N GLU A 126 -21.60 21.89 -10.49
CA GLU A 126 -22.99 21.48 -10.70
C GLU A 126 -23.94 22.18 -9.70
N ILE A 127 -23.55 22.26 -8.43
CA ILE A 127 -24.30 23.01 -7.40
C ILE A 127 -24.44 24.49 -7.79
N LEU A 128 -23.38 25.11 -8.31
CA LEU A 128 -23.42 26.52 -8.73
C LEU A 128 -24.34 26.73 -9.94
N GLN A 129 -24.34 25.81 -10.90
CA GLN A 129 -25.23 25.86 -12.06
C GLN A 129 -26.70 25.74 -11.63
N ILE A 130 -27.01 24.80 -10.72
CA ILE A 130 -28.36 24.63 -10.17
C ILE A 130 -28.82 25.88 -9.42
N LYS A 131 -27.94 26.50 -8.62
CA LYS A 131 -28.27 27.76 -7.91
C LYS A 131 -28.60 28.87 -8.89
N LYS A 132 -27.80 29.03 -9.94
CA LYS A 132 -28.04 30.05 -10.98
C LYS A 132 -29.39 29.82 -11.67
N GLN A 133 -29.70 28.59 -12.05
CA GLN A 133 -31.00 28.26 -12.68
C GLN A 133 -32.18 28.59 -11.77
N ARG A 134 -32.11 28.25 -10.47
CA ARG A 134 -33.15 28.59 -9.49
C ARG A 134 -33.36 30.09 -9.34
N GLU A 135 -32.30 30.89 -9.36
CA GLU A 135 -32.42 32.34 -9.28
C GLU A 135 -33.11 32.92 -10.53
N GLU A 136 -32.78 32.40 -11.72
CA GLU A 136 -33.45 32.80 -12.97
C GLU A 136 -34.94 32.40 -12.97
N GLU A 137 -35.28 31.21 -12.49
CA GLU A 137 -36.67 30.76 -12.32
C GLU A 137 -37.44 31.67 -11.36
N LEU A 138 -36.85 32.01 -10.21
CA LEU A 138 -37.46 32.91 -9.23
C LEU A 138 -37.73 34.28 -9.85
N LEU A 139 -36.77 34.82 -10.60
CA LEU A 139 -36.92 36.11 -11.28
C LEU A 139 -38.04 36.05 -12.34
N ASN A 140 -38.11 34.97 -13.12
CA ASN A 140 -39.16 34.78 -14.10
C ASN A 140 -40.53 34.67 -13.44
N GLN A 141 -40.63 33.98 -12.32
CA GLN A 141 -41.87 33.85 -11.56
C GLN A 141 -42.30 35.19 -10.97
N GLN A 142 -41.38 35.99 -10.44
CA GLN A 142 -41.67 37.36 -9.99
C GLN A 142 -42.21 38.22 -11.13
N LYS A 143 -41.55 38.22 -12.30
CA LYS A 143 -42.01 38.96 -13.49
C LYS A 143 -43.42 38.54 -13.92
N PHE A 144 -43.68 37.24 -13.96
CA PHE A 144 -45.01 36.72 -14.29
C PHE A 144 -46.07 37.20 -13.30
N ASN A 145 -45.78 37.15 -12.00
CA ASN A 145 -46.69 37.60 -10.96
C ASN A 145 -46.99 39.11 -11.07
N THR A 146 -45.97 39.94 -11.34
CA THR A 146 -46.15 41.38 -11.57
C THR A 146 -47.07 41.64 -12.77
N LEU A 147 -46.79 40.99 -13.91
CA LEU A 147 -47.60 41.16 -15.13
C LEU A 147 -49.05 40.72 -14.92
N LYS A 148 -49.25 39.64 -14.16
CA LYS A 148 -50.59 39.17 -13.78
C LYS A 148 -51.34 40.22 -12.96
N ALA A 149 -50.69 40.83 -11.97
CA ALA A 149 -51.29 41.88 -11.16
C ALA A 149 -51.65 43.14 -11.97
N GLU A 150 -50.79 43.53 -12.92
CA GLU A 150 -51.06 44.65 -13.84
C GLU A 150 -52.27 44.38 -14.73
N LEU A 151 -52.38 43.17 -15.28
CA LEU A 151 -53.53 42.76 -16.09
C LEU A 151 -54.83 42.78 -15.27
N GLU A 152 -54.80 42.23 -14.06
CA GLU A 152 -55.94 42.24 -13.14
C GLU A 152 -56.38 43.67 -12.83
N TYR A 153 -55.43 44.58 -12.56
CA TYR A 153 -55.72 46.01 -12.36
C TYR A 153 -56.39 46.65 -13.58
N LEU A 154 -55.88 46.40 -14.79
CA LEU A 154 -56.45 46.95 -16.03
C LEU A 154 -57.86 46.43 -16.29
N ILE A 155 -58.13 45.15 -16.02
CA ILE A 155 -59.46 44.55 -16.15
C ILE A 155 -60.44 45.25 -15.20
N VAL A 156 -60.08 45.38 -13.92
CA VAL A 156 -60.91 46.04 -12.91
C VAL A 156 -61.16 47.51 -13.27
N LYS A 157 -60.11 48.23 -13.70
CA LYS A 157 -60.22 49.63 -14.13
C LYS A 157 -61.17 49.78 -15.33
N LYS A 158 -61.06 48.90 -16.33
CA LYS A 158 -61.95 48.91 -17.49
C LYS A 158 -63.41 48.65 -17.10
N GLN A 159 -63.66 47.68 -16.22
CA GLN A 159 -65.00 47.39 -15.69
C GLN A 159 -65.57 48.60 -14.94
N PHE A 160 -64.75 49.28 -14.12
CA PHE A 160 -65.16 50.50 -13.42
C PHE A 160 -65.47 51.66 -14.38
N ASP A 161 -64.64 51.88 -15.41
CA ASP A 161 -64.86 52.92 -16.41
C ASP A 161 -66.12 52.66 -17.27
N GLU A 162 -66.45 51.39 -17.55
CA GLU A 162 -67.68 50.98 -18.25
C GLU A 162 -68.93 51.22 -17.39
N LEU A 163 -68.86 50.98 -16.08
CA LEU A 163 -69.98 51.24 -15.15
C LEU A 163 -70.27 52.74 -14.99
N ASN A 164 -69.26 53.61 -15.07
CA ASN A 164 -69.41 55.06 -14.93
C ASN A 164 -69.74 55.78 -16.25
N LYS A 165 -69.87 55.06 -17.37
CA LYS A 165 -70.27 55.60 -18.69
C LYS A 165 -71.76 55.44 -18.99
N ASN A 166 -72.52 54.76 -18.13
CA ASN A 166 -73.99 54.69 -18.14
C ASN A 166 -74.57 55.59 -17.05
#